data_AF-Q1NA89-F1
#
_entry.id   AF-Q1NA89-F1
#
_cell.length_a   1.000
_cell.length_b   1.000
_cell.length_c   1.000
_cell.angle_alpha   90.00
_cell.angle_beta   90.00
_cell.angle_gamma   90.00
#
_symmetry.space_group_name_H-M   'P 1'
#
loop_
_entity.id
_entity.type
_entity.pdbx_description
1 polymer ?
#
loop_
_entity_poly.entity_id
_entity_poly.type
_entity_poly.pdbx_seq_one_letter_code
_entity_poly.pdbx_strand_id
1 'polypeptide(L)'
;MSDLCWLTDEQMARLEPYLPKSHGKPRVDDRRGLSGMIFVNRNGLRWRDAPKDYGPHKTLYNRWKRWGQMGVFTRMMEGLSASAERKTVMIDATYLKAHRRASTLAVKRGISGA
;
A
#
# COMPACT_ATOMS: atom_id res chain seq x y z
N MET A 1 -24.77 4.36 -13.35
CA MET A 1 -24.62 3.95 -11.94
C MET A 1 -23.13 3.73 -11.74
N SER A 2 -22.48 4.52 -10.89
CA SER A 2 -21.04 4.39 -10.65
C SER A 2 -20.80 3.12 -9.83
N ASP A 3 -20.02 2.17 -10.37
CA ASP A 3 -19.58 0.96 -9.68
C ASP A 3 -18.56 1.32 -8.59
N LEU A 4 -19.03 2.00 -7.55
CA LEU A 4 -18.24 2.38 -6.40
C LEU A 4 -17.93 1.14 -5.58
N CYS A 5 -16.65 0.93 -5.31
CA CYS A 5 -16.19 -0.10 -4.39
C CYS A 5 -16.41 0.37 -2.95
N TRP A 6 -17.30 -0.30 -2.22
CA TRP A 6 -17.49 -0.11 -0.79
C TRP A 6 -17.03 -1.37 -0.07
N LEU A 7 -16.19 -1.22 0.95
CA LEU A 7 -15.85 -2.32 1.82
C LEU A 7 -17.10 -2.84 2.53
N THR A 8 -17.30 -4.14 2.61
CA THR A 8 -18.37 -4.73 3.41
C THR A 8 -18.04 -4.64 4.90
N ASP A 9 -19.03 -4.86 5.77
CA ASP A 9 -18.79 -4.88 7.23
C ASP A 9 -17.81 -5.98 7.63
N GLU A 10 -17.91 -7.15 6.99
CA GLU A 10 -16.96 -8.25 7.20
C GLU A 10 -15.54 -7.89 6.79
N GLN A 11 -15.37 -7.23 5.63
CA GLN A 11 -14.06 -6.75 5.20
C GLN A 11 -13.53 -5.70 6.17
N MET A 12 -14.37 -4.76 6.61
CA MET A 12 -13.98 -3.75 7.58
C MET A 12 -13.56 -4.36 8.91
N ALA A 13 -14.29 -5.36 9.42
CA ALA A 13 -13.95 -6.05 10.67
C ALA A 13 -12.57 -6.72 10.60
N ARG A 14 -12.16 -7.22 9.43
CA ARG A 14 -10.80 -7.77 9.23
C ARG A 14 -9.73 -6.70 9.19
N LEU A 15 -10.06 -5.48 8.77
CA LEU A 15 -9.11 -4.37 8.61
C LEU A 15 -8.97 -3.52 9.87
N GLU A 16 -10.04 -3.43 10.67
CA GLU A 16 -10.14 -2.62 11.89
C GLU A 16 -8.97 -2.82 12.88
N PRO A 17 -8.47 -4.05 13.15
CA PRO A 17 -7.37 -4.26 14.09
C PRO A 17 -6.06 -3.55 13.71
N TYR A 18 -5.86 -3.26 12.42
CA TYR A 18 -4.66 -2.60 11.91
C TYR A 18 -4.80 -1.08 11.85
N LEU A 19 -6.01 -0.56 12.02
CA LEU A 19 -6.25 0.87 11.95
C LEU A 19 -5.62 1.58 13.16
N PRO A 20 -5.01 2.76 12.96
CA PRO A 20 -4.48 3.52 14.07
C PRO A 20 -5.61 3.90 15.04
N LYS A 21 -5.32 3.86 16.35
CA LYS A 21 -6.26 4.36 17.38
C LYS A 21 -6.42 5.88 17.26
N SER A 22 -7.62 6.40 17.50
CA SER A 22 -7.85 7.84 17.42
C SER A 22 -7.39 8.52 18.70
N HIS A 23 -6.67 9.64 18.57
CA HIS A 23 -6.30 10.47 19.71
C HIS A 23 -7.34 11.58 19.86
N GLY A 24 -8.24 11.44 20.83
CA GLY A 24 -9.13 12.50 21.33
C GLY A 24 -10.31 12.94 20.46
N LYS A 25 -10.25 12.76 19.13
CA LYS A 25 -11.35 13.10 18.20
C LYS A 25 -11.83 11.86 17.46
N PRO A 26 -13.14 11.54 17.41
CA PRO A 26 -13.63 10.41 16.60
C PRO A 26 -13.13 10.52 15.16
N ARG A 27 -12.55 9.44 14.62
CA ARG A 27 -12.14 9.42 13.21
C ARG A 27 -13.39 9.44 12.34
N VAL A 28 -13.43 10.37 11.38
CA VAL A 28 -14.51 10.42 10.40
C VAL A 28 -14.39 9.20 9.49
N ASP A 29 -15.42 8.36 9.54
CA ASP A 29 -15.76 7.24 8.65
C ASP A 29 -14.54 6.57 7.95
N ASP A 30 -13.90 5.65 8.66
CA ASP A 30 -12.76 4.89 8.13
C ASP A 30 -13.18 3.94 7.00
N ARG A 31 -14.42 3.45 7.00
CA ARG A 31 -14.95 2.63 5.90
C ARG A 31 -14.97 3.42 4.60
N ARG A 32 -15.52 4.63 4.61
CA ARG A 32 -15.56 5.50 3.42
C ARG A 32 -14.16 5.91 2.96
N GLY A 33 -13.31 6.33 3.90
CA GLY A 33 -11.95 6.74 3.58
C GLY A 33 -11.12 5.62 2.96
N LEU A 34 -11.18 4.42 3.54
CA LEU A 34 -10.41 3.27 3.06
C LEU A 34 -10.98 2.72 1.75
N SER A 35 -12.30 2.67 1.60
CA SER A 35 -12.97 2.30 0.34
C SER A 35 -12.52 3.20 -0.81
N GLY A 36 -12.48 4.53 -0.58
CA GLY A 36 -12.00 5.49 -1.58
C GLY A 36 -10.53 5.32 -1.94
N MET A 37 -9.66 5.04 -0.96
CA MET A 37 -8.25 4.75 -1.23
C MET A 37 -8.07 3.49 -2.08
N ILE A 38 -8.80 2.42 -1.75
CA ILE A 38 -8.76 1.17 -2.50
C ILE A 38 -9.25 1.41 -3.93
N PHE A 39 -10.33 2.15 -4.11
CA PHE A 39 -10.86 2.49 -5.43
C PHE A 39 -9.83 3.24 -6.29
N VAL A 40 -9.18 4.27 -5.74
CA VAL A 40 -8.15 5.03 -6.45
C VAL A 40 -6.97 4.15 -6.83
N ASN A 41 -6.46 3.35 -5.88
CA ASN A 41 -5.29 2.51 -6.11
C ASN A 41 -5.57 1.36 -7.09
N ARG A 42 -6.73 0.71 -6.99
CA ARG A 42 -7.12 -0.41 -7.86
C ARG A 42 -7.24 0.02 -9.32
N ASN A 43 -7.70 1.25 -9.56
CA ASN A 43 -7.93 1.78 -10.90
C ASN A 43 -6.78 2.66 -11.41
N GLY A 44 -5.72 2.86 -10.63
CA GLY A 44 -4.58 3.71 -11.01
C GLY A 44 -4.94 5.19 -11.22
N LEU A 45 -5.95 5.70 -10.52
CA LEU A 45 -6.46 7.06 -10.72
C LEU A 45 -5.59 8.10 -10.02
N ARG A 46 -5.67 9.35 -10.49
CA ARG A 46 -5.16 10.49 -9.71
C ARG A 46 -6.11 10.71 -8.53
N TRP A 47 -5.57 11.08 -7.37
CA TRP A 47 -6.39 11.36 -6.19
C TRP A 47 -7.50 12.38 -6.45
N ARG A 48 -7.22 13.42 -7.27
CA ARG A 48 -8.19 14.46 -7.65
C ARG A 48 -9.42 13.91 -8.38
N ASP A 49 -9.28 12.76 -9.03
CA ASP A 49 -10.33 12.11 -9.83
C ASP A 49 -11.12 11.08 -9.01
N ALA A 50 -10.84 10.96 -7.70
CA ALA A 50 -11.62 10.11 -6.81
C ALA A 50 -13.09 10.55 -6.79
N PRO A 51 -14.05 9.59 -6.86
CA PRO A 51 -15.48 9.90 -6.73
C PRO A 51 -15.80 10.69 -5.46
N LYS A 52 -16.67 11.69 -5.59
CA LYS A 52 -17.03 12.60 -4.49
C LYS A 52 -17.70 11.89 -3.32
N ASP A 53 -18.33 10.73 -3.58
CA ASP A 53 -18.98 9.89 -2.56
C ASP A 53 -18.00 9.40 -1.48
N TYR A 54 -16.71 9.24 -1.82
CA TYR A 54 -15.67 8.89 -0.84
C TYR A 54 -15.17 10.08 -0.01
N GLY A 55 -15.64 11.30 -0.34
CA GLY A 55 -15.25 12.54 0.31
C GLY A 55 -14.12 13.29 -0.42
N PRO A 56 -13.59 14.37 0.19
CA PRO A 56 -12.64 15.25 -0.47
C PRO A 56 -11.33 14.53 -0.81
N HIS A 57 -10.88 14.63 -2.07
CA HIS A 57 -9.64 14.00 -2.54
C HIS A 57 -8.41 14.33 -1.69
N LYS A 58 -8.28 15.58 -1.21
CA LYS A 58 -7.18 16.00 -0.33
C LYS A 58 -7.19 15.22 0.99
N THR A 59 -8.37 14.96 1.55
CA THR A 59 -8.51 14.21 2.80
C THR A 59 -8.13 12.74 2.60
N LEU A 60 -8.54 12.14 1.48
CA LEU A 60 -8.13 10.78 1.10
C LEU A 60 -6.61 10.68 0.96
N TYR A 61 -6.01 11.56 0.15
CA TYR A 61 -4.56 11.58 -0.07
C TYR A 61 -3.77 11.80 1.24
N ASN A 62 -4.16 12.79 2.04
CA ASN A 62 -3.46 13.11 3.29
C ASN A 62 -3.53 11.95 4.28
N ARG A 63 -4.70 11.29 4.38
CA ARG A 63 -4.86 10.11 5.24
C ARG A 63 -4.03 8.94 4.71
N TRP A 64 -4.08 8.66 3.41
CA TRP A 64 -3.27 7.62 2.76
C TRP A 64 -1.78 7.84 3.01
N LYS A 65 -1.27 9.05 2.74
CA LYS A 65 0.13 9.40 2.97
C LYS A 65 0.53 9.21 4.44
N ARG A 66 -0.27 9.72 5.38
CA ARG A 66 -0.02 9.59 6.82
C ARG A 66 0.01 8.12 7.25
N TRP A 67 -0.94 7.32 6.78
CA TRP A 67 -1.01 5.89 7.10
C TRP A 67 0.15 5.09 6.51
N GLY A 68 0.59 5.45 5.29
CA GLY A 68 1.80 4.89 4.68
C GLY A 68 3.04 5.20 5.53
N GLN A 69 3.22 6.45 5.95
CA GLN A 69 4.34 6.84 6.82
C GLN A 69 4.31 6.16 8.20
N MET A 70 3.12 5.85 8.72
CA MET A 70 2.93 5.11 9.97
C MET A 70 3.04 3.58 9.81
N GLY A 71 3.33 3.08 8.60
CA GLY A 71 3.39 1.64 8.32
C GLY A 71 2.06 0.90 8.54
N VAL A 72 0.92 1.60 8.45
CA VAL A 72 -0.41 0.98 8.63
C VAL A 72 -0.67 -0.06 7.54
N PHE A 73 -0.39 0.30 6.27
CA PHE A 73 -0.61 -0.61 5.15
C PHE A 73 0.31 -1.82 5.19
N THR A 74 1.57 -1.67 5.62
CA THR A 74 2.50 -2.79 5.80
C THR A 74 1.96 -3.79 6.81
N ARG A 75 1.59 -3.32 8.01
CA ARG A 75 1.03 -4.18 9.07
C ARG A 75 -0.27 -4.87 8.65
N MET A 76 -1.12 -4.16 7.90
CA MET A 76 -2.35 -4.69 7.34
C MET A 76 -2.06 -5.83 6.35
N MET A 77 -1.10 -5.64 5.43
CA MET A 77 -0.71 -6.68 4.47
C MET A 77 -0.08 -7.90 5.15
N GLU A 78 0.85 -7.68 6.08
CA GLU A 78 1.49 -8.74 6.86
C GLU A 78 0.45 -9.55 7.66
N GLY A 79 -0.43 -8.86 8.38
CA GLY A 79 -1.45 -9.50 9.20
C GLY A 79 -2.50 -10.27 8.40
N LEU A 80 -2.93 -9.73 7.25
CA LEU A 80 -3.89 -10.43 6.37
C LEU A 80 -3.25 -11.61 5.63
N SER A 81 -1.96 -11.51 5.27
CA SER A 81 -1.25 -12.58 4.56
C SER A 81 -0.84 -13.75 5.47
N ALA A 82 -0.69 -13.52 6.77
CA ALA A 82 -0.30 -14.55 7.73
C ALA A 82 -1.32 -15.72 7.83
N SER A 83 -2.61 -15.44 7.65
CA SER A 83 -3.68 -16.45 7.66
C SER A 83 -4.16 -16.84 6.26
N ALA A 84 -3.63 -16.21 5.22
CA ALA A 84 -4.04 -16.47 3.85
C ALA A 84 -3.30 -17.70 3.28
N GLU A 85 -4.08 -18.63 2.73
CA GLU A 85 -3.54 -19.66 1.86
C GLU A 85 -2.88 -18.98 0.64
N ARG A 86 -1.61 -19.28 0.35
CA ARG A 86 -0.86 -18.70 -0.77
C ARG A 86 -1.38 -19.25 -2.11
N LYS A 87 -2.55 -18.75 -2.54
CA LYS A 87 -3.17 -19.09 -3.84
C LYS A 87 -2.59 -18.29 -4.99
N THR A 88 -2.12 -17.07 -4.72
CA THR A 88 -1.62 -16.13 -5.73
C THR A 88 -0.29 -15.55 -5.29
N VAL A 89 0.74 -15.70 -6.13
CA VAL A 89 2.05 -15.08 -5.94
C VAL A 89 2.20 -13.98 -6.99
N MET A 90 2.34 -12.74 -6.56
CA MET A 90 2.69 -11.63 -7.45
C MET A 90 4.21 -11.53 -7.50
N ILE A 91 4.81 -11.75 -8.67
CA ILE A 91 6.23 -11.57 -8.92
C ILE A 91 6.39 -10.23 -9.64
N ASP A 92 7.08 -9.27 -9.03
CA ASP A 92 7.56 -8.10 -9.74
C ASP A 92 9.00 -8.32 -10.22
N ALA A 93 9.33 -7.78 -11.38
CA ALA A 93 10.69 -7.81 -11.92
C ALA A 93 11.11 -6.37 -12.23
N THR A 94 12.23 -5.96 -11.67
CA THR A 94 12.90 -4.71 -12.05
C THR A 94 14.00 -5.05 -13.05
N TYR A 95 13.82 -4.65 -14.31
CA TYR A 95 14.88 -4.74 -15.32
C TYR A 95 15.68 -3.44 -15.35
N LEU A 96 16.95 -3.50 -14.93
CA LEU A 96 17.90 -2.41 -15.14
C LEU A 96 18.86 -2.80 -16.28
N LYS A 97 18.88 -2.01 -17.35
CA LYS A 97 19.86 -2.21 -18.43
C LYS A 97 21.24 -1.82 -17.91
N ALA A 98 22.12 -2.81 -17.73
CA ALA A 98 23.51 -2.55 -17.41
C ALA A 98 24.20 -1.86 -18.60
N HIS A 99 24.92 -0.78 -18.34
CA HIS A 99 25.79 -0.16 -19.34
C HIS A 99 26.95 -1.11 -19.67
N ARG A 100 27.46 -1.10 -20.91
CA ARG A 100 28.51 -2.03 -21.40
C ARG A 100 29.82 -2.06 -20.57
N ARG A 101 30.03 -1.09 -19.67
CA ARG A 101 31.18 -0.98 -18.76
C ARG A 101 30.88 -1.41 -17.31
N ALA A 102 29.67 -1.89 -17.01
CA ALA A 102 29.32 -2.32 -15.65
C ALA A 102 30.05 -3.60 -15.20
N SER A 103 30.65 -4.35 -16.13
CA SER A 103 31.34 -5.63 -15.89
C SER A 103 32.84 -5.54 -15.60
N THR A 104 33.45 -4.34 -15.52
CA THR A 104 34.92 -4.21 -15.40
C THR A 104 35.47 -4.11 -13.97
N LEU A 105 34.69 -4.42 -12.93
CA LEU A 105 35.27 -4.58 -11.59
C LEU A 105 36.09 -5.88 -11.54
N ALA A 106 37.40 -5.74 -11.73
CA ALA A 106 38.35 -6.81 -11.50
C ALA A 106 38.17 -7.37 -10.08
N VAL A 107 38.00 -8.68 -9.96
CA VAL A 107 37.96 -9.37 -8.67
C VAL A 107 39.25 -9.03 -7.92
N LYS A 108 39.15 -8.27 -6.82
CA LYS A 108 40.27 -7.97 -5.96
C LYS A 108 40.66 -9.27 -5.24
N ARG A 109 41.56 -10.06 -5.84
CA ARG A 109 42.16 -11.22 -5.17
C ARG A 109 42.89 -10.68 -3.94
N GLY A 110 42.41 -11.05 -2.76
CA GLY A 110 43.06 -10.72 -1.50
C GLY A 110 44.52 -11.16 -1.55
N ILE A 111 45.40 -10.31 -1.06
CA ILE A 111 46.82 -10.62 -0.91
C ILE A 111 46.92 -11.75 0.12
N SER A 112 47.25 -12.96 -0.33
CA SER A 112 47.74 -14.02 0.53
C SER A 112 49.19 -13.71 0.90
N GLY A 113 49.39 -13.14 2.09
CA GLY A 113 50.70 -12.99 2.72
C GLY A 113 51.02 -14.22 3.58
N ALA A 114 52.25 -14.72 3.40
CA ALA A 114 52.87 -15.83 4.13
C ALA A 114 53.22 -15.48 5.58
#